data_AF-A0A7S2FV38-F1
#
_entry.id   AF-A0A7S2FV38-F1
#
_cell.length_a   1.000
_cell.length_b   1.000
_cell.length_c   1.000
_cell.angle_alpha   90.00
_cell.angle_beta   90.00
_cell.angle_gamma   90.00
#
_symmetry.space_group_name_H-M   'P 1'
#
loop_
_entity.id
_entity.type
_entity.pdbx_description
1 polymer ?
#
loop_
_entity_poly.entity_id
_entity_poly.type
_entity_poly.pdbx_seq_one_letter_code
_entity_poly.pdbx_strand_id
1 'polypeptide(L)'
;MNDPLNVQRRVREEQVITNRLIDIKEAGHAMRACEWENSRERTDVVTMQLSETKKIAAELEQENKMLLLQRKARLREFLTAEAEVFEQQLNAMGKAFCKPR
;
A
#
# COMPACT_ATOMS: atom_id res chain seq x y z
N MET A 1 15.67 -63.14 42.97
CA MET A 1 14.62 -62.65 42.06
C MET A 1 15.30 -62.32 40.74
N ASN A 2 14.93 -62.98 39.64
CA ASN A 2 15.48 -62.67 38.32
C ASN A 2 14.65 -61.53 37.73
N ASP A 3 15.27 -60.37 37.55
CA ASP A 3 14.62 -59.26 36.87
C ASP A 3 14.30 -59.65 35.42
N PRO A 4 13.10 -59.34 34.92
CA PRO A 4 12.72 -59.65 33.55
C PRO A 4 13.38 -58.65 32.58
N LEU A 5 14.66 -58.88 32.29
CA LEU A 5 15.52 -58.01 31.46
C LEU A 5 14.92 -57.72 30.07
N ASN A 6 14.20 -58.68 29.48
CA ASN A 6 13.52 -58.51 28.18
C ASN A 6 12.40 -57.47 28.25
N VAL A 7 11.66 -57.43 29.36
CA VAL A 7 10.58 -56.47 29.57
C VAL A 7 11.17 -55.08 29.80
N GLN A 8 12.21 -54.97 30.63
CA GLN A 8 12.90 -53.70 30.87
C GLN A 8 13.51 -53.13 29.59
N ARG A 9 14.11 -53.97 28.75
CA ARG A 9 14.67 -53.56 27.46
C ARG A 9 13.58 -53.03 26.52
N ARG A 10 12.46 -53.74 26.39
CA ARG A 10 11.34 -53.31 25.55
C ARG A 10 10.72 -52.01 26.04
N VAL A 11 10.50 -51.86 27.34
CA VAL A 11 10.00 -50.60 27.93
C VAL A 11 10.95 -49.43 27.64
N ARG A 12 12.27 -49.65 27.73
CA ARG A 12 13.27 -48.63 27.40
C ARG A 12 13.24 -48.25 25.93
N GLU A 13 13.14 -49.23 25.03
CA GLU A 13 13.06 -48.99 23.58
C GLU A 13 11.80 -48.19 23.22
N GLU A 14 10.63 -48.56 23.75
CA GLU A 14 9.36 -47.83 23.56
C GLU A 14 9.43 -46.40 24.12
N GLN A 15 10.07 -46.20 25.28
CA GLN A 15 10.25 -44.87 25.85
C GLN A 15 11.14 -43.97 24.97
N VAL A 16 12.22 -44.52 24.42
CA VAL A 16 13.10 -43.78 23.50
C VAL A 16 12.36 -43.38 22.22
N ILE A 17 11.56 -44.28 21.66
CA ILE A 17 10.74 -43.99 20.48
C ILE A 17 9.73 -42.89 20.80
N THR A 18 9.03 -43.01 21.93
CA THR A 18 8.02 -42.03 22.35
C THR A 18 8.62 -40.65 22.56
N ASN A 19 9.76 -40.56 23.25
CA ASN A 19 10.47 -39.29 23.47
C ASN A 19 10.86 -38.65 22.12
N ARG A 20 11.40 -39.42 21.18
CA ARG A 20 11.76 -38.91 19.84
C ARG A 20 10.55 -38.39 19.08
N LEU A 21 9.40 -39.05 19.18
CA LEU A 21 8.17 -38.58 18.52
C LEU A 21 7.67 -37.27 19.13
N ILE A 22 7.81 -37.09 20.44
CA ILE A 22 7.51 -35.83 21.13
C ILE A 22 8.45 -34.73 20.63
N ASP A 23 9.76 -34.99 20.60
CA ASP A 23 10.76 -34.02 20.13
C ASP A 23 10.48 -33.58 18.68
N ILE A 24 10.16 -34.53 17.79
CA ILE A 24 9.80 -34.23 16.39
C ILE A 24 8.53 -33.37 16.32
N LYS A 25 7.53 -33.67 17.14
CA LYS A 25 6.28 -32.91 17.19
C LYS A 25 6.53 -31.47 17.64
N GLU A 26 7.32 -31.30 18.70
CA GLU A 26 7.69 -29.98 19.24
C GLU A 26 8.48 -29.16 18.23
N ALA A 27 9.49 -29.75 17.60
CA ALA A 27 10.24 -29.12 16.51
C ALA A 27 9.32 -28.72 15.34
N GLY A 28 8.38 -29.58 14.96
CA GLY A 28 7.40 -29.28 13.92
C GLY A 28 6.44 -28.15 14.27
N HIS A 29 6.09 -27.97 15.55
CA HIS A 29 5.33 -26.79 15.99
C HIS A 29 6.17 -25.51 15.93
N ALA A 30 7.41 -25.55 16.38
CA ALA A 30 8.33 -24.41 16.35
C ALA A 30 8.61 -23.95 14.91
N MET A 31 8.85 -24.90 13.98
CA MET A 31 9.08 -24.59 12.56
C MET A 31 7.87 -23.88 11.93
N ARG A 32 6.66 -24.41 12.15
CA ARG A 32 5.43 -23.79 11.61
C ARG A 32 5.17 -22.40 12.18
N ALA A 33 5.45 -22.19 13.47
CA ALA A 33 5.33 -20.86 14.07
C ALA A 33 6.31 -19.86 13.43
N CYS A 34 7.55 -20.28 13.19
CA CYS A 34 8.56 -19.45 12.51
C CYS A 34 8.15 -19.14 11.06
N GLU A 35 7.66 -20.13 10.31
CA GLU A 35 7.16 -19.93 8.95
C GLU A 35 6.00 -18.93 8.89
N TRP A 36 5.08 -19.00 9.84
CA TRP A 36 3.96 -18.07 9.94
C TRP A 36 4.44 -16.63 10.20
N GLU A 37 5.31 -16.43 11.19
CA GLU A 37 5.86 -15.11 11.50
C GLU A 37 6.64 -14.53 10.31
N ASN A 38 7.46 -15.33 9.62
CA ASN A 38 8.18 -14.92 8.40
C ASN A 38 7.23 -14.58 7.24
N SER A 39 6.10 -15.28 7.13
CA SER A 39 5.07 -14.94 6.15
C SER A 39 4.39 -13.62 6.51
N ARG A 40 4.04 -13.44 7.79
CA ARG A 40 3.36 -12.24 8.28
C ARG A 40 4.23 -11.00 8.07
N GLU A 41 5.51 -11.04 8.44
CA GLU A 41 6.44 -9.92 8.26
C GLU A 41 6.55 -9.49 6.79
N ARG A 42 6.66 -10.44 5.86
CA ARG A 42 6.69 -10.14 4.42
C ARG A 42 5.40 -9.51 3.93
N THR A 43 4.25 -10.05 4.32
CA THR A 43 2.95 -9.53 3.88
C THR A 43 2.66 -8.16 4.49
N ASP A 44 3.00 -7.93 5.75
CA ASP A 44 2.78 -6.66 6.45
C ASP A 44 3.58 -5.52 5.80
N VAL A 45 4.86 -5.75 5.49
CA VAL A 45 5.70 -4.75 4.82
C VAL A 45 5.15 -4.39 3.45
N VAL A 46 4.78 -5.38 2.64
CA VAL A 46 4.21 -5.15 1.30
C VAL A 46 2.86 -4.43 1.39
N THR A 47 2.02 -4.80 2.35
CA THR A 47 0.71 -4.18 2.55
C THR A 47 0.85 -2.74 3.00
N MET A 48 1.79 -2.47 3.90
CA MET A 48 2.12 -1.12 4.38
C MET A 48 2.60 -0.25 3.21
N GLN A 49 3.58 -0.71 2.44
CA GLN A 49 4.12 0.01 1.27
C GLN A 49 3.03 0.29 0.22
N LEU A 50 2.15 -0.68 -0.04
CA LEU A 50 1.03 -0.50 -0.95
C LEU A 50 0.05 0.57 -0.44
N SER A 51 -0.22 0.59 0.87
CA SER A 51 -1.10 1.60 1.48
C SER A 51 -0.52 3.01 1.37
N GLU A 52 0.79 3.17 1.59
CA GLU A 52 1.49 4.44 1.47
C GLU A 52 1.52 4.93 0.02
N THR A 53 1.81 4.03 -0.91
CA THR A 53 1.81 4.34 -2.35
C THR A 53 0.43 4.83 -2.81
N LYS A 54 -0.65 4.20 -2.33
CA LYS A 54 -2.03 4.63 -2.64
C LYS A 54 -2.35 6.02 -2.07
N LYS A 55 -1.88 6.33 -0.84
CA LYS A 55 -2.06 7.66 -0.24
C LYS A 55 -1.34 8.73 -1.08
N ILE A 56 -0.08 8.49 -1.43
CA ILE A 56 0.71 9.41 -2.27
C ILE A 56 0.04 9.64 -3.62
N ALA A 57 -0.47 8.57 -4.26
CA ALA A 57 -1.16 8.70 -5.54
C ALA A 57 -2.43 9.56 -5.44
N ALA A 58 -3.20 9.41 -4.37
CA ALA A 58 -4.41 10.20 -4.13
C ALA A 58 -4.09 11.69 -3.88
N GLU A 59 -3.05 11.97 -3.09
CA GLU A 59 -2.57 13.34 -2.84
C GLU A 59 -2.10 14.01 -4.14
N LEU A 60 -1.31 13.31 -4.95
CA LEU A 60 -0.86 13.81 -6.26
C LEU A 60 -2.03 14.07 -7.22
N GLU A 61 -3.04 13.21 -7.24
CA GLU A 61 -4.23 13.41 -8.06
C GLU A 61 -5.00 14.67 -7.62
N GLN A 62 -5.14 14.89 -6.32
CA GLN A 62 -5.78 16.08 -5.77
C GLN A 62 -5.00 17.35 -6.12
N GLU A 63 -3.69 17.36 -5.92
CA GLU A 63 -2.84 18.51 -6.27
C GLU A 63 -2.90 18.84 -7.76
N ASN A 64 -2.89 17.83 -8.63
CA ASN A 64 -3.06 18.04 -10.07
C ASN A 64 -4.42 18.67 -10.42
N LYS A 65 -5.51 18.27 -9.76
CA LYS A 65 -6.82 18.90 -9.94
C LYS A 65 -6.81 20.36 -9.51
N MET A 66 -6.18 20.66 -8.38
CA MET A 66 -6.06 22.04 -7.87
C MET A 66 -5.22 22.91 -8.82
N LEU A 67 -4.11 22.38 -9.33
CA LEU A 67 -3.27 23.08 -10.30
C LEU A 67 -4.03 23.42 -11.58
N LEU A 68 -4.83 22.48 -12.10
CA LEU A 68 -5.65 22.72 -13.30
C LEU A 68 -6.71 23.80 -13.07
N LEU A 69 -7.33 23.85 -11.89
CA LEU A 69 -8.27 24.90 -11.53
C LEU A 69 -7.60 26.26 -11.47
N GLN A 70 -6.45 26.36 -10.82
CA GLN A 70 -5.66 27.59 -10.76
C GLN A 70 -5.23 28.06 -12.15
N ARG A 71 -4.75 27.14 -13.01
CA ARG A 71 -4.38 27.44 -14.39
C ARG A 71 -5.57 28.00 -15.18
N LYS A 72 -6.76 27.38 -15.04
CA LYS A 72 -7.98 27.88 -15.70
C LYS A 72 -8.40 29.26 -15.19
N ALA A 73 -8.22 29.54 -13.90
CA ALA A 73 -8.52 30.85 -13.32
C ALA A 73 -7.57 31.92 -13.87
N ARG A 74 -6.26 31.66 -13.86
CA ARG A 74 -5.24 32.56 -14.41
C ARG A 74 -5.42 32.80 -15.91
N LEU A 75 -5.78 31.78 -16.67
CA LEU A 75 -6.06 31.94 -18.09
C LEU A 75 -7.28 32.83 -18.33
N ARG A 76 -8.32 32.72 -17.51
CA ARG A 76 -9.48 33.62 -17.60
C ARG A 76 -9.08 35.06 -17.31
N GLU A 77 -8.34 35.31 -16.22
CA GLU A 77 -7.84 36.65 -15.88
C GLU A 77 -7.02 37.26 -17.02
N PHE A 78 -6.14 36.47 -17.62
CA PHE A 78 -5.34 36.88 -18.77
C PHE A 78 -6.21 37.25 -19.98
N LEU A 79 -7.14 36.36 -20.37
CA LEU A 79 -8.02 36.60 -21.52
C LEU A 79 -8.98 37.78 -21.29
N THR A 80 -9.44 38.00 -20.05
CA THR A 80 -10.26 39.18 -19.73
C THR A 80 -9.47 40.47 -19.87
N ALA A 81 -8.21 40.49 -19.40
CA ALA A 81 -7.35 41.65 -19.56
C ALA A 81 -7.06 41.94 -21.05
N GLU A 82 -6.79 40.91 -21.85
CA GLU A 82 -6.62 41.07 -23.29
C GLU A 82 -7.90 41.57 -23.97
N ALA A 83 -9.07 41.03 -23.60
CA ALA A 83 -10.35 41.44 -24.16
C ALA A 83 -10.65 42.94 -23.89
N GLU A 84 -10.32 43.43 -22.70
CA GLU A 84 -10.44 44.86 -22.36
C GLU A 84 -9.56 45.74 -23.26
N VAL A 85 -8.31 45.33 -23.49
CA VAL A 85 -7.39 46.05 -24.39
C VAL A 85 -7.92 46.04 -25.82
N PHE A 86 -8.42 44.90 -26.31
CA PHE A 86 -8.99 44.81 -27.64
C PHE A 86 -10.28 45.62 -27.81
N GLU A 87 -11.15 45.67 -26.80
CA GLU A 87 -12.36 46.49 -26.84
C GLU A 87 -12.00 47.97 -26.93
N GLN A 88 -10.99 48.44 -26.19
CA GLN A 88 -10.50 49.82 -26.31
C GLN A 88 -9.98 50.12 -27.73
N GLN A 89 -9.22 49.21 -28.32
CA GLN A 89 -8.71 49.37 -29.69
C GLN A 89 -9.85 49.37 -30.72
N LEU A 90 -10.83 48.49 -30.59
CA LEU A 90 -12.01 48.44 -31.46
C LEU A 90 -12.84 49.72 -31.36
N ASN A 91 -13.09 50.19 -30.14
CA ASN A 91 -13.82 51.43 -29.90
C ASN A 91 -13.11 52.62 -30.55
N ALA A 92 -11.77 52.68 -30.51
CA ALA A 92 -10.99 53.71 -31.19
C ALA A 92 -11.14 53.66 -32.73
N MET A 93 -11.44 52.48 -33.29
CA MET A 93 -11.77 52.29 -34.71
C MET A 93 -13.26 52.48 -35.03
N GLY A 94 -14.09 52.85 -34.04
CA GLY A 94 -15.55 52.96 -34.18
C GLY A 94 -16.26 51.61 -34.32
N LYS A 95 -15.64 50.51 -33.88
CA LYS A 95 -16.17 49.14 -33.89
C LYS A 95 -16.35 48.63 -32.46
N ALA A 96 -17.02 47.50 -32.26
CA ALA A 96 -17.21 46.88 -30.95
C ALA A 96 -17.28 45.35 -31.03
N PHE A 97 -17.04 44.65 -29.91
CA PHE A 97 -17.24 43.20 -29.85
C PHE A 97 -18.71 42.80 -29.99
N CYS A 98 -18.95 41.67 -30.65
CA CYS A 98 -20.28 41.04 -30.68
C CYS A 98 -20.55 40.36 -29.34
N LYS A 99 -21.46 40.93 -28.54
CA LYS A 99 -21.83 40.40 -27.22
C LYS A 99 -22.98 39.38 -27.37
N PRO A 100 -22.91 38.22 -26.70
CA PRO A 100 -24.05 37.30 -26.65
C PRO A 100 -25.24 38.02 -25.98
N ARG A 101 -26.44 37.79 -26.52
CA ARG A 101 -27.69 38.36 -26.01
C ARG A 101 -28.02 37.87 -24.61
#